data_AF-A0A9D5MA22-F1
#
_entry.id   AF-A0A9D5MA22-F1
#
_cell.length_a   1.000
_cell.length_b   1.000
_cell.length_c   1.000
_cell.angle_alpha   90.00
_cell.angle_beta   90.00
_cell.angle_gamma   90.00
#
_symmetry.space_group_name_H-M   'P 1'
#
loop_
_entity.id
_entity.type
_entity.pdbx_description
1 polymer ?
#
loop_
_entity_poly.entity_id
_entity_poly.type
_entity_poly.pdbx_seq_one_letter_code
_entity_poly.pdbx_strand_id
1 'polypeptide(L)'
;MKRGILLSVREQKDKDTGEDVLFATAYALPSKMKNGGLWYPKKEDSTYVRFVKKESNPEDYEYLSKLLPGCLVDITLGLNEFTNKTFVASMKLVEGTDVYDEATLYV
;
A
#
# COMPACT_ATOMS: atom_id res chain seq x y z
N MET A 1 8.65 6.11 7.56
CA MET A 1 7.24 5.86 7.22
C MET A 1 6.83 6.87 6.17
N LYS A 2 6.23 6.42 5.06
CA LYS A 2 5.72 7.30 3.99
C LYS A 2 4.20 7.22 4.01
N ARG A 3 3.52 8.33 3.79
CA ARG A 3 2.06 8.32 3.68
C ARG A 3 1.66 8.24 2.21
N GLY A 4 0.66 7.43 1.92
CA GLY A 4 0.10 7.29 0.59
C GLY A 4 -1.41 7.19 0.62
N ILE A 5 -2.01 7.33 -0.56
CA ILE A 5 -3.40 7.01 -0.82
C ILE A 5 -3.47 5.66 -1.52
N LEU A 6 -4.31 4.75 -1.01
CA LEU A 6 -4.54 3.45 -1.61
C LEU A 6 -5.26 3.63 -2.94
N LEU A 7 -4.67 3.16 -4.04
CA LEU A 7 -5.25 3.26 -5.37
C LEU A 7 -6.04 2.01 -5.75
N SER A 8 -5.55 0.84 -5.35
CA SER A 8 -6.23 -0.42 -5.67
C SER A 8 -5.73 -1.56 -4.80
N VAL A 9 -6.63 -2.50 -4.52
CA VAL A 9 -6.31 -3.83 -4.01
C VAL A 9 -6.81 -4.84 -5.04
N ARG A 10 -5.95 -5.75 -5.49
CA ARG A 10 -6.29 -6.76 -6.51
C ARG A 10 -5.86 -8.14 -6.07
N GLU A 11 -6.82 -9.06 -6.02
CA GLU A 11 -6.58 -10.48 -5.80
C GLU A 11 -6.36 -11.20 -7.14
N GLN A 12 -5.40 -12.11 -7.17
CA GLN A 12 -5.09 -12.94 -8.33
C GLN A 12 -4.65 -14.33 -7.87
N LYS A 13 -4.67 -15.30 -8.78
CA LYS A 13 -3.98 -16.57 -8.58
C LYS A 13 -2.64 -16.54 -9.27
N ASP A 14 -1.59 -16.88 -8.54
CA ASP A 14 -0.27 -17.08 -9.10
C ASP A 14 -0.32 -18.23 -10.12
N LYS A 15 0.20 -18.00 -11.32
CA LYS A 15 0.12 -18.98 -12.42
C LYS A 15 1.02 -20.19 -12.17
N ASP A 16 2.12 -19.99 -11.45
CA ASP A 16 3.13 -21.02 -11.27
C ASP A 16 2.81 -21.91 -10.07
N THR A 17 2.35 -21.31 -8.97
CA THR A 17 2.07 -22.04 -7.72
C THR A 17 0.58 -22.32 -7.51
N GLY A 18 -0.32 -21.64 -8.21
CA GLY A 18 -1.77 -21.72 -7.99
C GLY A 18 -2.25 -21.00 -6.71
N GLU A 19 -1.35 -20.32 -6.00
CA GLU A 19 -1.63 -19.66 -4.73
C GLU A 19 -2.44 -18.38 -4.91
N ASP A 20 -3.36 -18.08 -3.98
CA ASP A 20 -4.04 -16.78 -3.93
C ASP A 20 -3.04 -15.70 -3.47
N VAL A 21 -2.90 -14.65 -4.29
CA VAL A 21 -2.00 -13.51 -4.05
C VAL A 21 -2.77 -12.19 -4.14
N LEU A 22 -2.29 -11.19 -3.40
CA LEU A 22 -2.89 -9.87 -3.34
C LEU A 22 -1.85 -8.79 -3.62
N PHE A 23 -2.23 -7.84 -4.46
CA PHE A 23 -1.46 -6.65 -4.80
C PHE A 23 -2.18 -5.40 -4.30
N ALA A 24 -1.64 -4.77 -3.25
CA ALA A 24 -2.10 -3.48 -2.77
C ALA A 24 -1.19 -2.36 -3.30
N THR A 25 -1.75 -1.44 -4.08
CA THR A 25 -1.02 -0.34 -4.72
C THR A 25 -1.41 0.98 -4.09
N ALA A 26 -0.42 1.76 -3.65
CA ALA A 26 -0.60 3.08 -3.07
C ALA A 26 0.26 4.13 -3.77
N TYR A 27 -0.25 5.36 -3.86
CA TYR A 27 0.47 6.51 -4.37
C TYR A 27 0.96 7.39 -3.21
N ALA A 28 2.25 7.72 -3.20
CA ALA A 28 2.88 8.52 -2.18
C ALA A 28 2.34 9.96 -2.19
N LEU A 29 1.94 10.47 -1.03
CA LEU A 29 1.54 11.86 -0.88
C LEU A 29 2.75 12.77 -0.65
N PRO A 30 2.63 14.06 -1.00
CA PRO A 30 3.63 15.06 -0.64
C PRO A 30 3.85 15.11 0.88
N SER A 31 5.09 15.39 1.30
CA SER A 31 5.45 15.45 2.71
C SER A 31 6.13 16.76 3.07
N LYS A 32 5.95 17.22 4.31
CA LYS A 32 6.58 18.46 4.78
C LYS A 32 8.07 18.22 5.03
N MET A 33 8.90 19.10 4.48
CA MET A 33 10.35 19.11 4.68
C MET A 33 10.73 19.92 5.92
N LYS A 34 11.93 19.68 6.46
CA LYS A 34 12.46 20.39 7.64
C LYS A 34 12.55 21.91 7.44
N ASN A 35 12.73 22.37 6.21
CA ASN A 35 12.79 23.78 5.84
C ASN A 35 11.40 24.43 5.63
N GLY A 36 10.31 23.71 5.91
CA GLY A 36 8.94 24.21 5.74
C GLY A 36 8.36 24.05 4.33
N GLY A 37 9.16 23.65 3.34
CA GLY A 37 8.67 23.33 1.99
C GLY A 37 7.92 22.00 1.91
N LEU A 38 7.25 21.77 0.79
CA LEU A 38 6.64 20.47 0.46
C LEU A 38 7.56 19.69 -0.48
N TRP A 39 7.88 18.46 -0.09
CA TRP A 39 8.50 17.48 -0.95
C TRP A 39 7.42 16.76 -1.75
N TYR A 40 7.61 16.66 -3.06
CA TYR A 40 6.76 15.88 -3.94
C TYR A 40 7.52 14.64 -4.43
N PRO A 41 6.90 13.46 -4.42
CA PRO A 41 7.50 12.28 -5.01
C PRO A 41 7.70 12.48 -6.51
N LYS A 42 8.87 12.09 -7.02
CA LYS A 42 9.11 12.00 -8.46
C LYS A 42 8.21 10.91 -9.03
N LYS A 43 7.80 11.05 -10.30
CA LYS A 43 6.87 10.12 -10.97
C LYS A 43 7.26 8.65 -10.80
N GLU A 44 8.56 8.35 -10.87
CA GLU A 44 9.11 7.00 -10.76
C GLU A 44 9.06 6.42 -9.33
N ASP A 45 9.14 7.27 -8.30
CA ASP A 45 9.18 6.87 -6.89
C ASP A 45 7.82 6.98 -6.18
N SER A 46 6.78 7.30 -6.96
CA SER A 46 5.48 7.70 -6.42
C SER A 46 4.57 6.52 -6.11
N THR A 47 4.78 5.37 -6.75
CA THR A 47 3.89 4.21 -6.62
C THR A 47 4.56 3.12 -5.81
N TYR A 48 3.86 2.65 -4.77
CA TYR A 48 4.30 1.57 -3.89
C TYR A 48 3.36 0.40 -4.02
N VAL A 49 3.88 -0.79 -4.30
CA VAL A 49 3.11 -2.02 -4.41
C VAL A 49 3.52 -2.96 -3.30
N ARG A 50 2.56 -3.39 -2.48
CA ARG A 50 2.70 -4.47 -1.51
C ARG A 50 2.14 -5.75 -2.11
N PHE A 51 2.99 -6.75 -2.23
CA PHE A 51 2.63 -8.10 -2.65
C PHE A 51 2.49 -9.00 -1.43
N VAL A 52 1.37 -9.69 -1.31
CA VAL A 52 1.08 -10.58 -0.19
C VAL A 52 0.59 -11.93 -0.72
N LYS A 53 1.17 -13.00 -0.18
CA LYS A 53 0.83 -14.39 -0.43
C LYS A 53 -0.06 -14.89 0.70
N LYS A 54 -1.22 -15.48 0.37
CA LYS A 54 -2.21 -15.90 1.39
C LYS A 54 -1.67 -16.98 2.31
N GLU A 55 -0.89 -17.93 1.81
CA GLU A 55 -0.36 -19.02 2.65
C GLU A 55 0.77 -18.55 3.55
N SER A 56 1.63 -17.67 3.01
CA SER A 56 2.79 -17.17 3.76
C SER A 56 2.44 -16.07 4.77
N ASN A 57 1.42 -15.24 4.48
CA ASN A 57 1.02 -14.09 5.29
C ASN A 57 -0.51 -13.92 5.29
N PRO A 58 -1.26 -14.85 5.92
CA PRO A 58 -2.72 -14.84 5.87
C PRO A 58 -3.33 -13.61 6.54
N GLU A 59 -2.75 -13.13 7.64
CA GLU A 59 -3.24 -11.96 8.38
C GLU A 59 -3.17 -10.68 7.54
N ASP A 60 -2.02 -10.42 6.89
CA ASP A 60 -1.84 -9.27 6.01
C ASP A 60 -2.73 -9.38 4.76
N TYR A 61 -2.95 -10.60 4.26
CA TYR A 61 -3.82 -10.84 3.12
C TYR A 61 -5.26 -10.44 3.45
N GLU A 62 -5.81 -10.96 4.56
CA GLU A 62 -7.18 -10.68 4.99
C GLU A 62 -7.34 -9.20 5.40
N TYR A 63 -6.31 -8.60 5.99
CA TYR A 63 -6.33 -7.19 6.35
C TYR A 63 -6.42 -6.29 5.10
N LEU A 64 -5.55 -6.51 4.12
CA LEU A 64 -5.48 -5.66 2.93
C LEU A 64 -6.67 -5.87 2.00
N SER A 65 -7.24 -7.07 1.92
CA SER A 65 -8.42 -7.34 1.07
C SER A 65 -9.66 -6.54 1.48
N LYS A 66 -9.73 -6.10 2.74
CA LYS A 66 -10.82 -5.29 3.29
C LYS A 66 -10.64 -3.78 3.05
N LEU A 67 -9.47 -3.34 2.61
CA LEU A 67 -9.21 -1.91 2.39
C LEU A 67 -9.81 -1.44 1.07
N LEU A 68 -10.53 -0.32 1.10
CA LEU A 68 -11.08 0.30 -0.10
C LEU A 68 -10.13 1.35 -0.69
N PRO A 69 -10.08 1.50 -2.02
CA PRO A 69 -9.39 2.62 -2.66
C PRO A 69 -9.82 3.98 -2.07
N GLY A 70 -8.88 4.92 -2.00
CA GLY A 70 -9.10 6.24 -1.40
C GLY A 70 -8.66 6.35 0.06
N CYS A 71 -8.48 5.22 0.75
CA CYS A 71 -7.96 5.21 2.11
C CYS A 71 -6.52 5.76 2.20
N LEU A 72 -6.22 6.48 3.28
CA LEU A 72 -4.85 6.85 3.60
C LEU A 72 -4.14 5.69 4.28
N VAL A 73 -2.94 5.38 3.80
CA VAL A 73 -2.11 4.30 4.32
C VAL A 73 -0.72 4.81 4.67
N ASP A 74 -0.19 4.34 5.80
CA ASP A 74 1.19 4.47 6.17
C ASP A 74 1.98 3.25 5.64
N ILE A 75 3.02 3.57 4.88
CA ILE A 75 3.87 2.65 4.13
C ILE A 75 5.22 2.57 4.84
N THR A 76 5.60 1.36 5.21
CA THR A 76 6.93 1.07 5.76
C THR A 76 7.74 0.32 4.71
N LEU A 77 8.92 0.87 4.40
CA LEU A 77 9.86 0.22 3.48
C LEU A 77 10.82 -0.66 4.28
N GLY A 78 11.04 -1.87 3.79
CA GLY A 78 12.12 -2.74 4.20
C GLY A 78 13.25 -2.73 3.18
N LEU A 79 14.40 -3.28 3.57
CA LEU A 79 15.52 -3.54 2.68
C LEU A 79 15.72 -5.05 2.62
N ASN A 80 15.74 -5.61 1.41
CA ASN A 80 16.13 -7.00 1.24
C ASN A 80 17.66 -7.05 1.20
N GLU A 81 18.28 -7.63 2.22
CA GLU A 81 19.74 -7.64 2.40
C GLU A 81 20.48 -8.43 1.32
N PHE A 82 19.84 -9.44 0.72
CA PHE A 82 20.46 -10.23 -0.35
C PHE A 82 20.51 -9.51 -1.68
N THR A 83 19.47 -8.73 -1.99
CA THR A 83 19.33 -8.02 -3.27
C THR A 83 19.66 -6.53 -3.20
N ASN A 84 19.82 -5.99 -1.98
CA ASN A 84 19.90 -4.56 -1.68
C ASN A 84 18.74 -3.73 -2.27
N LYS A 85 17.60 -4.36 -2.53
CA LYS A 85 16.40 -3.70 -3.06
C LYS A 85 15.45 -3.35 -1.94
N THR A 86 14.88 -2.14 -2.00
CA THR A 86 13.81 -1.73 -1.10
C THR A 86 12.50 -2.38 -1.51
N PHE A 87 11.70 -2.79 -0.54
CA PHE A 87 10.36 -3.34 -0.76
C PHE A 87 9.38 -2.73 0.24
N VAL A 88 8.08 -2.87 -0.02
CA VAL A 88 7.04 -2.48 0.95
C VAL A 88 6.91 -3.57 1.99
N ALA A 89 7.45 -3.32 3.18
CA ALA A 89 7.39 -4.25 4.31
C ALA A 89 6.01 -4.27 4.96
N SER A 90 5.40 -3.09 5.13
CA SER A 90 4.02 -3.00 5.63
C SER A 90 3.25 -1.84 5.01
N MET A 91 1.93 -2.02 4.94
CA MET A 91 0.96 -1.01 4.54
C MET A 91 -0.19 -1.08 5.54
N LYS A 92 -0.40 0.00 6.29
CA LYS A 92 -1.41 0.07 7.35
C LYS A 92 -2.28 1.30 7.16
N LEU A 93 -3.58 1.16 7.36
CA LEU A 93 -4.53 2.26 7.38
C LEU A 93 -4.08 3.30 8.41
N VAL A 94 -4.13 4.57 8.03
CA VAL A 94 -3.93 5.69 8.96
C VAL A 94 -5.18 5.78 9.83
N GLU A 95 -5.00 5.70 11.16
CA GLU A 95 -6.10 5.82 12.12
C GLU A 95 -6.95 7.07 11.87
N GLY A 96 -8.27 6.92 11.92
CA GLY A 96 -9.22 8.01 11.65
C GLY A 96 -9.43 8.30 10.16
N THR A 97 -8.87 7.51 9.25
CA THR A 97 -9.26 7.55 7.84
C THR A 97 -10.48 6.69 7.63
N ASP A 98 -11.59 7.31 7.25
CA ASP A 98 -12.78 6.58 6.86
C ASP A 98 -12.47 5.74 5.62
N VAL A 99 -12.81 4.45 5.70
CA VAL A 99 -12.84 3.59 4.53
C VAL A 99 -14.10 3.99 3.77
N TYR A 100 -13.94 4.82 2.74
CA TYR A 100 -15.07 5.33 1.95
C TYR A 100 -15.91 4.17 1.41
N ASP A 101 -17.12 4.00 1.94
CA ASP A 101 -18.08 3.07 1.38
C ASP A 101 -18.74 3.66 0.12
N GLU A 102 -19.43 2.83 -0.66
CA GLU A 102 -20.13 3.30 -1.87
C GLU A 102 -21.12 4.43 -1.55
N ALA A 103 -21.74 4.43 -0.37
CA ALA A 103 -22.66 5.49 0.04
C ALA A 103 -21.94 6.83 0.24
N THR A 104 -20.69 6.84 0.72
CA THR A 104 -19.90 8.05 0.96
C THR A 104 -19.31 8.61 -0.33
N LEU A 105 -19.05 7.77 -1.35
CA LEU A 105 -18.44 8.20 -2.62
C LEU A 105 -19.40 8.92 -3.59
N TYR A 106 -20.72 8.72 -3.44
CA TYR A 106 -21.73 9.19 -4.41
C TYR A 106 -22.73 10.22 -3.83
N VAL A 107 -22.36 10.96 -2.78
CA VAL A 107 -23.13 12.13 -2.29
C VAL A 107 -22.90 13.35 -3.17
#